data_AF-A0A7I7SBR6-F1
#
_entry.id   AF-A0A7I7SBR6-F1
#
_cell.length_a   1.000
_cell.length_b   1.000
_cell.length_c   1.000
_cell.angle_alpha   90.00
_cell.angle_beta   90.00
_cell.angle_gamma   90.00
#
_symmetry.space_group_name_H-M   'P 1'
#
loop_
_entity.id
_entity.type
_entity.pdbx_description
1 polymer ?
#
loop_
_entity_poly.entity_id
_entity_poly.type
_entity_poly.pdbx_seq_one_letter_code
_entity_poly.pdbx_strand_id
1 'polypeptide(L)'
;MATVVGISPEEVLAIAENLKSHCETMLHADTVIHQNAQELAGFNYRAAVTATLLGKYETETNPKFVPLLERARDAAQGVITTCEAQMQNQDAGASEVAKH
;
A
#
# COMPACT_ATOMS: atom_id res chain seq x y z
N MET A 1 33.93 17.73 -1.02
CA MET A 1 32.97 16.78 -0.44
C MET A 1 31.69 16.90 -1.25
N ALA A 2 31.31 15.85 -1.98
CA ALA A 2 30.03 15.83 -2.68
C ALA A 2 28.94 15.68 -1.62
N THR A 3 28.16 16.75 -1.39
CA THR A 3 26.95 16.67 -0.58
C THR A 3 26.03 15.69 -1.29
N VAL A 4 25.83 14.51 -0.70
CA VAL A 4 24.79 13.60 -1.17
C VAL A 4 23.48 14.30 -0.84
N VAL A 5 22.97 15.08 -1.79
CA VAL A 5 21.60 15.60 -1.75
C VAL A 5 20.71 14.38 -2.02
N GLY A 6 20.35 13.69 -0.96
CA GLY A 6 19.54 12.48 -1.00
C GLY A 6 18.59 12.48 0.19
N ILE A 7 17.39 11.98 -0.03
CA ILE A 7 16.40 11.71 1.02
C ILE A 7 17.03 10.77 2.06
N SER A 8 16.88 11.06 3.34
CA SER A 8 17.44 10.23 4.42
C SER A 8 16.71 8.88 4.52
N PRO A 9 17.34 7.82 5.06
CA PRO A 9 16.66 6.55 5.29
C PRO A 9 15.37 6.68 6.11
N GLU A 10 15.33 7.60 7.09
CA GLU A 10 14.15 7.89 7.90
C GLU A 10 13.04 8.54 7.07
N GLU A 11 13.39 9.49 6.19
CA GLU A 11 12.43 10.13 5.29
C GLU A 11 11.87 9.11 4.27
N VAL A 12 12.71 8.24 3.72
CA VAL A 12 12.27 7.15 2.82
C VAL A 12 11.34 6.19 3.55
N LEU A 13 11.69 5.80 4.78
CA LEU A 13 10.89 4.90 5.61
C LEU A 13 9.49 5.48 5.84
N ALA A 14 9.40 6.75 6.28
CA ALA A 14 8.12 7.41 6.51
C ALA A 14 7.27 7.49 5.24
N ILE A 15 7.87 7.76 4.07
CA ILE A 15 7.15 7.77 2.79
C ILE A 15 6.62 6.37 2.45
N ALA A 16 7.44 5.34 2.63
CA ALA A 16 7.07 3.97 2.31
C ALA A 16 5.96 3.44 3.26
N GLU A 17 6.04 3.74 4.56
CA GLU A 17 4.99 3.43 5.54
C GLU A 17 3.66 4.10 5.18
N ASN A 18 3.70 5.40 4.82
CA ASN A 18 2.51 6.13 4.38
C ASN A 18 1.91 5.52 3.11
N LEU A 19 2.74 5.18 2.11
CA LEU A 19 2.27 4.54 0.88
C LEU A 19 1.62 3.18 1.17
N LYS A 20 2.24 2.36 2.02
CA LYS A 20 1.68 1.07 2.46
C LYS A 20 0.32 1.26 3.12
N SER A 21 0.23 2.18 4.08
CA SER A 21 -1.01 2.48 4.81
C SER A 21 -2.13 2.99 3.88
N HIS A 22 -1.80 3.85 2.91
CA HIS A 22 -2.77 4.30 1.90
C HIS A 22 -3.27 3.14 1.03
N CYS A 23 -2.38 2.24 0.59
CA CYS A 23 -2.78 1.06 -0.18
C CYS A 23 -3.73 0.15 0.61
N GLU A 24 -3.44 -0.10 1.88
CA GLU A 24 -4.30 -0.89 2.78
C GLU A 24 -5.66 -0.22 2.99
N THR A 25 -5.69 1.10 3.20
CA THR A 25 -6.92 1.88 3.33
C THR A 25 -7.78 1.80 2.07
N MET A 26 -7.15 1.91 0.89
CA MET A 26 -7.86 1.82 -0.40
C MET A 26 -8.39 0.42 -0.67
N LEU A 27 -7.63 -0.63 -0.35
CA LEU A 27 -8.09 -2.03 -0.44
C LEU A 27 -9.29 -2.30 0.48
N HIS A 28 -9.27 -1.74 1.70
CA HIS A 28 -10.39 -1.85 2.62
C HIS A 28 -11.64 -1.13 2.08
N ALA A 29 -11.49 0.11 1.60
CA ALA A 29 -12.58 0.87 1.01
C ALA A 29 -13.19 0.16 -0.21
N ASP A 30 -12.35 -0.44 -1.05
CA ASP A 30 -12.76 -1.25 -2.19
C ASP A 30 -13.62 -2.47 -1.77
N THR A 31 -13.19 -3.17 -0.71
CA THR A 31 -13.94 -4.29 -0.11
C THR A 31 -15.32 -3.84 0.39
N VAL A 32 -15.40 -2.68 1.06
CA VAL A 32 -16.66 -2.11 1.55
C VAL A 32 -17.60 -1.72 0.39
N ILE A 33 -17.06 -1.14 -0.69
CA ILE A 33 -17.84 -0.82 -1.89
C ILE A 33 -18.44 -2.09 -2.50
N HIS A 34 -17.65 -3.16 -2.60
CA HIS A 34 -18.12 -4.44 -3.12
C HIS A 34 -19.25 -5.03 -2.27
N GLN A 35 -19.08 -5.07 -0.95
CA GLN A 35 -20.10 -5.56 -0.01
C GLN A 35 -21.39 -4.76 -0.12
N ASN A 36 -21.32 -3.43 -0.11
CA ASN A 36 -22.49 -2.58 -0.24
C ASN A 36 -23.20 -2.78 -1.60
N ALA A 37 -22.44 -2.98 -2.68
CA ALA A 37 -23.01 -3.28 -3.99
C ALA A 37 -23.75 -4.63 -4.03
N GLN A 38 -23.20 -5.66 -3.35
CA GLN A 38 -23.85 -6.95 -3.20
C GLN A 38 -25.13 -6.87 -2.36
N GLU A 39 -25.09 -6.15 -1.24
CA GLU A 39 -26.27 -5.93 -0.39
C GLU A 39 -27.39 -5.23 -1.17
N LEU A 40 -27.07 -4.15 -1.89
CA LEU A 40 -28.04 -3.45 -2.74
C LEU A 40 -28.68 -4.37 -3.79
N ALA A 41 -27.93 -5.36 -4.31
CA ALA A 41 -28.45 -6.33 -5.26
C ALA A 41 -29.43 -7.31 -4.59
N GLY A 42 -29.19 -7.67 -3.34
CA GLY A 42 -30.04 -8.56 -2.54
C GLY A 42 -31.38 -7.94 -2.11
N PHE A 43 -31.46 -6.61 -1.93
CA PHE A 43 -32.67 -5.91 -1.47
C PHE A 43 -33.72 -5.58 -2.57
N ASN A 44 -33.68 -6.24 -3.74
CA ASN A 44 -34.58 -5.98 -4.88
C ASN A 44 -34.56 -4.52 -5.41
N TYR A 45 -33.50 -3.76 -5.11
CA TYR A 45 -33.36 -2.38 -5.55
C TYR A 45 -32.98 -2.33 -7.03
N ARG A 46 -33.86 -1.80 -7.91
CA ARG A 46 -33.70 -1.67 -9.38
C ARG A 46 -32.62 -2.60 -9.96
N ALA A 47 -32.92 -3.91 -9.97
CA ALA A 47 -31.95 -4.98 -10.22
C ALA A 47 -30.99 -4.74 -11.40
N ALA A 48 -31.44 -4.08 -12.47
CA ALA A 48 -30.61 -3.76 -13.62
C ALA A 48 -29.46 -2.78 -13.33
N VAL A 49 -29.69 -1.73 -12.51
CA VAL A 49 -28.66 -0.72 -12.21
C VAL A 49 -27.62 -1.31 -11.28
N THR A 50 -28.05 -2.00 -10.23
CA THR A 50 -27.16 -2.61 -9.25
C THR A 50 -26.36 -3.77 -9.85
N ALA A 51 -26.98 -4.61 -10.68
CA ALA A 51 -26.26 -5.66 -11.42
C ALA A 51 -25.26 -5.08 -12.44
N THR A 52 -25.59 -3.96 -13.09
CA THR A 52 -24.64 -3.27 -13.98
C THR A 52 -23.47 -2.70 -13.18
N LEU A 53 -23.72 -2.10 -12.01
CA LEU A 53 -22.67 -1.57 -11.14
C LEU A 53 -21.75 -2.69 -10.64
N LEU A 54 -22.32 -3.77 -10.11
CA LEU A 54 -21.58 -4.94 -9.63
C LEU A 54 -20.79 -5.60 -10.76
N GLY A 55 -21.42 -5.79 -11.93
CA GLY A 55 -20.76 -6.35 -13.10
C GLY A 55 -19.59 -5.48 -13.58
N LYS A 56 -19.74 -4.16 -13.63
CA LYS A 56 -18.63 -3.23 -13.96
C LYS A 56 -17.53 -3.25 -12.91
N TYR A 57 -17.90 -3.35 -11.65
CA TYR A 57 -16.94 -3.46 -10.56
C TYR A 57 -16.09 -4.73 -10.70
N GLU A 58 -16.72 -5.90 -10.89
CA GLU A 58 -16.06 -7.19 -11.00
C GLU A 58 -15.24 -7.34 -12.30
N THR A 59 -15.69 -6.75 -13.41
CA THR A 59 -15.05 -6.93 -14.72
C THR A 59 -14.06 -5.83 -15.08
N GLU A 60 -14.25 -4.60 -14.60
CA GLU A 60 -13.45 -3.44 -14.99
C GLU A 60 -12.56 -2.91 -13.85
N THR A 61 -13.10 -2.85 -12.63
CA THR A 61 -12.45 -2.14 -11.50
C THR A 61 -11.56 -3.07 -10.68
N ASN A 62 -12.12 -4.11 -10.07
CA ASN A 62 -11.40 -5.05 -9.21
C ASN A 62 -10.14 -5.65 -9.87
N PRO A 63 -10.18 -6.21 -11.11
CA PRO A 63 -9.02 -6.86 -11.72
C PRO A 63 -7.88 -5.91 -12.09
N LYS A 64 -8.09 -4.60 -12.06
CA LYS A 64 -7.05 -3.59 -12.32
C LYS A 64 -6.60 -2.91 -11.05
N PHE A 65 -7.53 -2.59 -10.16
CA PHE A 65 -7.29 -1.79 -8.97
C PHE A 65 -6.63 -2.60 -7.87
N VAL A 66 -7.14 -3.81 -7.57
CA VAL A 66 -6.59 -4.66 -6.51
C VAL A 66 -5.13 -5.04 -6.80
N PRO A 67 -4.77 -5.56 -8.00
CA PRO A 67 -3.38 -5.93 -8.26
C PRO A 67 -2.42 -4.74 -8.28
N LEU A 68 -2.91 -3.54 -8.64
CA LEU A 68 -2.11 -2.32 -8.59
C LEU A 68 -1.78 -1.95 -7.14
N LEU A 69 -2.78 -1.95 -6.25
CA LEU A 69 -2.61 -1.61 -4.84
C LEU A 69 -1.75 -2.65 -4.11
N GLU A 70 -1.96 -3.94 -4.39
CA GLU A 70 -1.12 -5.00 -3.82
C GLU A 70 0.34 -4.87 -4.26
N ARG A 71 0.58 -4.63 -5.55
CA ARG A 71 1.95 -4.42 -6.05
C ARG A 71 2.60 -3.18 -5.44
N ALA A 72 1.87 -2.09 -5.27
CA ALA A 72 2.37 -0.88 -4.63
C ALA A 72 2.68 -1.11 -3.14
N ARG A 73 1.81 -1.82 -2.42
CA ARG A 73 2.02 -2.22 -1.03
C ARG A 73 3.26 -3.10 -0.87
N ASP A 74 3.42 -4.10 -1.73
CA ASP A 74 4.54 -5.04 -1.66
C ASP A 74 5.87 -4.33 -1.98
N ALA A 75 5.86 -3.40 -2.95
CA ALA A 75 7.02 -2.55 -3.23
C ALA A 75 7.37 -1.66 -2.03
N ALA A 76 6.38 -1.02 -1.41
CA ALA A 76 6.57 -0.21 -0.20
C ALA A 76 7.15 -1.04 0.95
N GLN A 77 6.65 -2.27 1.15
CA GLN A 77 7.18 -3.19 2.15
C GLN A 77 8.65 -3.57 1.89
N GLY A 78 9.02 -3.80 0.63
CA GLY A 78 10.42 -4.07 0.27
C GLY A 78 11.35 -2.89 0.57
N VAL A 79 10.88 -1.65 0.36
CA VAL A 79 11.62 -0.44 0.71
C VAL A 79 11.78 -0.32 2.22
N ILE A 80 10.71 -0.50 2.99
CA ILE A 80 10.73 -0.49 4.47
C ILE A 80 11.80 -1.45 5.00
N THR A 81 11.75 -2.71 4.58
CA THR A 81 12.70 -3.74 5.02
C THR A 81 14.15 -3.39 4.67
N THR A 82 14.37 -2.75 3.52
CA THR A 82 15.71 -2.31 3.10
C THR A 82 16.20 -1.15 3.97
N CYS A 83 15.35 -0.15 4.26
CA CYS A 83 15.67 0.98 5.12
C CYS A 83 15.97 0.53 6.55
N GLU A 84 15.14 -0.34 7.13
CA GLU A 84 15.36 -0.91 8.46
C GLU A 84 16.70 -1.65 8.55
N ALA A 85 17.03 -2.48 7.55
CA ALA A 85 18.31 -3.18 7.49
C ALA A 85 19.50 -2.21 7.40
N GLN A 86 19.38 -1.13 6.63
CA GLN A 86 20.43 -0.10 6.54
C GLN A 86 20.63 0.64 7.86
N MET A 87 19.55 1.02 8.55
CA MET A 87 19.61 1.67 9.85
C MET A 87 20.26 0.77 10.91
N GLN A 88 19.85 -0.51 10.98
CA GLN A 88 20.46 -1.50 11.88
C GLN A 88 21.97 -1.68 11.64
N ASN A 89 22.39 -1.72 10.37
CA ASN A 89 23.81 -1.85 10.02
C ASN A 89 24.61 -0.58 10.36
N GLN A 90 24.00 0.61 10.27
CA GLN A 90 24.63 1.85 10.70
C GLN A 90 24.82 1.90 12.22
N ASP A 91 23.83 1.48 12.99
CA ASP A 91 23.92 1.41 14.45
C ASP A 91 24.99 0.39 14.90
N ALA A 92 25.05 -0.77 14.24
CA ALA A 92 26.05 -1.79 14.52
C ALA A 92 27.48 -1.32 14.18
N GLY A 93 27.67 -0.70 13.01
CA GLY A 93 28.95 -0.14 12.59
C GLY A 93 29.41 1.03 13.46
N ALA A 94 28.50 1.90 13.91
CA ALA A 94 28.81 2.96 14.85
C ALA A 94 29.23 2.42 16.23
N SER A 95 28.64 1.30 16.68
CA SER A 95 28.98 0.64 17.93
C SER A 95 30.36 -0.03 17.94
N GLU A 96 30.87 -0.48 16.79
CA GLU A 96 32.23 -1.02 16.67
C GLU A 96 33.30 0.07 16.67
N VAL A 97 33.05 1.20 16.00
CA VAL A 97 33.99 2.34 15.98
C VAL A 97 34.10 3.00 17.36
N ALA A 98 33.04 3.01 18.17
CA ALA A 98 33.07 3.58 19.52
C ALA A 98 33.81 2.71 20.56
N LYS A 99 34.13 1.45 20.24
CA LYS A 99 34.86 0.52 21.11
C LYS A 99 36.34 0.39 20.77
N HIS A 100 36.80 1.07 19.72
CA HIS A 100 38.21 1.17 19.33
C HIS A 100 38.75 2.57 19.60
#